data_AF-A0A1H6F228-F1
#
_entry.id   AF-A0A1H6F228-F1
#
_cell.length_a   1.000
_cell.length_b   1.000
_cell.length_c   1.000
_cell.angle_alpha   90.00
_cell.angle_beta   90.00
_cell.angle_gamma   90.00
#
_symmetry.space_group_name_H-M   'P 1'
#
loop_
_entity.id
_entity.type
_entity.pdbx_description
1 polymer ?
#
loop_
_entity_poly.entity_id
_entity_poly.type
_entity_poly.pdbx_seq_one_letter_code
_entity_poly.pdbx_strand_id
1 'polypeptide(L)'
;MAPHAHAFIEAPATPSYDRAHIENGPWRYSKYKILLFLLTKDGVRQLTQHLDFLKATTRSRARTNYRYDAFTSVQVAETDSGENVFELTLTNGDPIKVKVTDPPTDVTETEDKDPQGASQRTLNTAGLGNALHVLEGVAAEGKEWIAFERQREKLPLAEVSKAVNAIFT
;
A
#
# COMPACT_ATOMS: atom_id res chain seq x y z
N MET A 1 -1.14 -20.39 -11.24
CA MET A 1 0.21 -19.77 -11.23
C MET A 1 0.26 -18.77 -10.09
N ALA A 2 1.12 -18.98 -9.09
CA ALA A 2 1.19 -18.13 -7.91
C ALA A 2 1.91 -16.80 -8.22
N PRO A 3 1.50 -15.67 -7.62
CA PRO A 3 2.25 -14.42 -7.70
C PRO A 3 3.64 -14.59 -7.09
N HIS A 4 4.63 -13.90 -7.65
CA HIS A 4 6.00 -13.91 -7.12
C HIS A 4 6.19 -12.91 -5.97
N ALA A 5 5.42 -11.83 -6.01
CA ALA A 5 5.30 -10.83 -4.97
C ALA A 5 3.93 -10.15 -5.09
N HIS A 6 3.51 -9.46 -4.05
CA HIS A 6 2.28 -8.67 -4.06
C HIS A 6 2.43 -7.42 -3.21
N ALA A 7 1.66 -6.41 -3.59
CA ALA A 7 1.49 -5.19 -2.84
C ALA A 7 0.01 -4.84 -2.82
N PHE A 8 -0.46 -4.23 -1.75
CA PHE A 8 -1.81 -3.68 -1.74
C PHE A 8 -1.84 -2.34 -1.01
N ILE A 9 -2.79 -1.50 -1.39
CA ILE A 9 -3.07 -0.22 -0.76
C ILE A 9 -4.53 -0.25 -0.32
N GLU A 10 -4.75 0.03 0.96
CA GLU A 10 -6.06 0.28 1.54
C GLU A 10 -6.29 1.79 1.58
N ALA A 11 -7.42 2.23 1.03
CA ALA A 11 -7.79 3.64 1.00
C ALA A 11 -9.28 3.80 1.32
N PRO A 12 -9.69 4.94 1.89
CA PRO A 12 -11.11 5.25 2.04
C PRO A 12 -11.84 5.26 0.68
N ALA A 13 -13.02 4.63 0.61
CA ALA A 13 -13.83 4.61 -0.61
C ALA A 13 -14.69 5.87 -0.72
N THR A 14 -14.25 6.84 -1.51
CA THR A 14 -15.01 8.06 -1.85
C THR A 14 -16.29 7.77 -2.65
N PRO A 15 -17.32 8.65 -2.60
CA PRO A 15 -17.35 9.97 -1.95
C PRO A 15 -17.76 9.96 -0.46
N SER A 16 -18.26 8.85 0.09
CA SER A 16 -18.75 8.84 1.49
C SER A 16 -18.48 7.55 2.23
N TYR A 17 -18.05 7.72 3.47
CA TYR A 17 -17.76 6.70 4.46
C TYR A 17 -17.78 7.38 5.84
N ASP A 18 -17.94 6.57 6.87
CA ASP A 18 -17.71 6.94 8.25
C ASP A 18 -16.27 6.56 8.59
N ARG A 19 -15.69 7.19 9.60
CA ARG A 19 -14.38 6.81 10.11
C ARG A 19 -14.36 6.84 11.62
N ALA A 20 -13.49 6.05 12.21
CA ALA A 20 -13.25 6.03 13.63
C ALA A 20 -11.84 5.51 13.90
N HIS A 21 -11.28 5.86 15.04
CA HIS A 21 -10.10 5.21 15.59
C HIS A 21 -10.29 5.03 17.09
N ILE A 22 -9.55 4.09 17.67
CA ILE A 22 -9.36 4.03 19.12
C ILE A 22 -8.24 5.00 19.50
N GLU A 23 -8.17 5.46 20.75
CA GLU A 23 -7.06 6.30 21.24
C GLU A 23 -5.72 5.66 20.82
N ASN A 24 -4.82 6.43 20.19
CA ASN A 24 -3.54 5.95 19.67
C ASN A 24 -3.61 4.86 18.57
N GLY A 25 -4.78 4.57 18.01
CA GLY A 25 -4.97 3.63 16.91
C GLY A 25 -4.93 4.30 15.52
N PRO A 26 -4.71 3.53 14.45
CA PRO A 26 -4.88 4.04 13.08
C PRO A 26 -6.36 4.29 12.77
N TRP A 27 -6.62 5.26 11.89
CA TRP A 27 -7.96 5.50 11.34
C TRP A 27 -8.49 4.28 10.60
N ARG A 28 -9.75 3.95 10.86
CA ARG A 28 -10.51 2.93 10.16
C ARG A 28 -11.74 3.54 9.51
N TYR A 29 -12.07 3.03 8.33
CA TYR A 29 -13.14 3.57 7.49
C TYR A 29 -14.27 2.54 7.36
N SER A 30 -15.52 2.99 7.27
CA SER A 30 -16.64 2.07 7.06
C SER A 30 -16.64 1.46 5.65
N LYS A 31 -15.97 2.11 4.69
CA LYS A 31 -15.81 1.64 3.32
C LYS A 31 -14.38 1.83 2.81
N TYR A 32 -13.85 0.81 2.16
CA TYR A 32 -12.50 0.80 1.60
C TYR A 32 -12.50 0.55 0.10
N LYS A 33 -11.55 1.19 -0.57
CA LYS A 33 -11.06 0.84 -1.90
C LYS A 33 -9.69 0.19 -1.71
N ILE A 34 -9.60 -1.08 -2.04
CA ILE A 34 -8.37 -1.86 -1.99
C ILE A 34 -7.81 -1.94 -3.42
N LEU A 35 -6.57 -1.52 -3.61
CA LEU A 35 -5.81 -1.73 -4.84
C LEU A 35 -4.80 -2.84 -4.56
N LEU A 36 -4.94 -3.98 -5.24
CA LEU A 36 -4.03 -5.11 -5.15
C LEU A 36 -3.20 -5.19 -6.43
N PHE A 37 -1.88 -5.17 -6.27
CA PHE A 37 -0.90 -5.38 -7.33
C PHE A 37 -0.27 -6.76 -7.16
N LEU A 38 -0.42 -7.62 -8.16
CA LEU A 38 0.15 -8.96 -8.20
C LEU A 38 1.26 -8.99 -9.23
N LEU A 39 2.49 -9.19 -8.77
CA LEU A 39 3.66 -9.33 -9.64
C LEU A 39 3.72 -10.78 -10.12
N THR A 40 3.63 -10.96 -11.43
CA THR A 40 3.65 -12.25 -12.11
C THR A 40 4.84 -12.32 -13.06
N LYS A 41 5.21 -13.52 -13.52
CA LYS A 41 6.28 -13.66 -14.52
C LYS A 41 6.05 -12.86 -15.82
N ASP A 42 4.79 -12.53 -16.14
CA ASP A 42 4.36 -11.92 -17.40
C ASP A 42 4.05 -10.43 -17.26
N GLY A 43 4.06 -9.87 -16.05
CA GLY A 43 3.72 -8.47 -15.79
C GLY A 43 3.09 -8.26 -14.41
N VAL A 44 2.61 -7.04 -14.18
CA VAL A 44 1.91 -6.64 -12.96
C VAL A 44 0.41 -6.63 -13.21
N ARG A 45 -0.37 -7.32 -12.37
CA ARG A 45 -1.83 -7.28 -12.44
C ARG A 45 -2.37 -6.40 -11.33
N GLN A 46 -3.17 -5.40 -11.66
CA GLN A 46 -3.94 -4.63 -10.70
C GLN A 46 -5.36 -5.18 -10.61
N LEU A 47 -5.83 -5.36 -9.38
CA LEU A 47 -7.23 -5.58 -9.04
C LEU A 47 -7.70 -4.42 -8.14
N THR A 48 -8.85 -3.83 -8.44
CA THR A 48 -9.49 -2.86 -7.55
C THR A 48 -10.78 -3.44 -6.96
N GLN A 49 -10.82 -3.48 -5.64
CA GLN A 49 -11.90 -4.05 -4.85
C GLN A 49 -12.49 -2.97 -3.95
N HIS A 50 -13.82 -2.87 -3.93
CA HIS A 50 -14.53 -2.05 -2.95
C HIS A 50 -15.10 -2.95 -1.86
N LEU A 51 -14.97 -2.54 -0.61
CA LEU A 51 -15.47 -3.22 0.58
C LEU A 51 -16.32 -2.24 1.39
N ASP A 52 -17.54 -2.62 1.72
CA ASP A 52 -18.41 -1.93 2.67
C ASP A 52 -18.55 -2.83 3.90
N PHE A 53 -17.91 -2.44 5.00
CA PHE A 53 -17.87 -3.22 6.24
C PHE A 53 -19.21 -3.22 6.97
N LEU A 54 -19.99 -2.14 6.87
CA LEU A 54 -21.30 -2.04 7.52
C LEU A 54 -22.33 -2.95 6.84
N LYS A 55 -22.20 -3.16 5.53
CA LYS A 55 -23.09 -4.02 4.75
C LYS A 55 -22.53 -5.41 4.48
N ALA A 56 -21.28 -5.68 4.88
CA ALA A 56 -20.52 -6.88 4.52
C ALA A 56 -20.53 -7.18 3.01
N THR A 57 -20.46 -6.14 2.16
CA THR A 57 -20.50 -6.31 0.70
C THR A 57 -19.15 -6.04 0.05
N THR A 58 -18.84 -6.85 -0.95
CA THR A 58 -17.63 -6.72 -1.77
C THR A 58 -18.00 -6.55 -3.25
N ARG A 59 -17.43 -5.55 -3.92
CA ARG A 59 -17.57 -5.38 -5.38
C ARG A 59 -16.21 -5.22 -6.08
N SER A 60 -15.88 -6.16 -6.95
CA SER A 60 -14.74 -6.01 -7.88
C SER A 60 -15.11 -5.00 -8.96
N ARG A 61 -14.24 -4.01 -9.20
CA ARG A 61 -14.55 -2.90 -10.12
C ARG A 61 -13.74 -2.93 -11.40
N ALA A 62 -12.47 -3.32 -11.34
CA ALA A 62 -11.58 -3.32 -12.49
C ALA A 62 -10.43 -4.32 -12.32
N ARG A 63 -9.97 -4.86 -13.45
CA ARG A 63 -8.74 -5.64 -13.56
C ARG A 63 -7.93 -5.09 -14.72
N THR A 64 -6.67 -4.76 -14.47
CA THR A 64 -5.76 -4.23 -15.48
C THR A 64 -4.44 -4.98 -15.42
N ASN A 65 -3.86 -5.28 -16.58
CA ASN A 65 -2.54 -5.89 -16.67
C ASN A 65 -1.56 -4.87 -17.24
N TYR A 66 -0.42 -4.71 -16.59
CA TYR A 66 0.67 -3.83 -16.97
C TYR A 66 1.91 -4.66 -17.28
N ARG A 67 2.69 -4.20 -18.26
CA ARG A 67 4.07 -4.64 -18.41
C ARG A 67 4.91 -4.00 -17.30
N TYR A 68 6.06 -4.59 -16.97
CA TYR A 68 6.96 -4.03 -15.97
C TYR A 68 7.50 -2.65 -16.37
N ASP A 69 7.77 -2.44 -17.66
CA ASP A 69 8.24 -1.18 -18.23
C ASP A 69 7.14 -0.09 -18.35
N ALA A 70 5.92 -0.39 -17.89
CA ALA A 70 4.83 0.57 -17.88
C ALA A 70 4.83 1.47 -16.65
N PHE A 71 5.58 1.15 -15.59
CA PHE A 71 5.65 1.96 -14.36
C PHE A 71 6.84 2.89 -14.44
N THR A 72 6.62 4.20 -14.35
CA THR A 72 7.68 5.20 -14.49
C THR A 72 8.13 5.78 -13.17
N SER A 73 7.19 6.04 -12.27
CA SER A 73 7.48 6.58 -10.94
C SER A 73 6.37 6.25 -9.97
N VAL A 74 6.74 6.18 -8.70
CA VAL A 74 5.84 5.94 -7.57
C VAL A 74 6.21 6.94 -6.50
N GLN A 75 5.20 7.57 -5.90
CA GLN A 75 5.41 8.54 -4.83
C GLN A 75 4.21 8.64 -3.90
N VAL A 76 4.44 9.22 -2.73
CA VAL A 76 3.40 9.71 -1.83
C VAL A 76 3.64 11.19 -1.63
N ALA A 77 2.60 11.98 -1.83
CA ALA A 77 2.63 13.42 -1.58
C ALA A 77 1.57 13.77 -0.54
N GLU A 78 1.95 14.59 0.44
CA GLU A 78 1.00 15.27 1.32
C GLU A 78 0.46 16.50 0.58
N THR A 79 -0.85 16.68 0.60
CA THR A 79 -1.51 17.87 0.04
C THR A 79 -1.47 19.03 1.05
N ASP A 80 -1.77 20.24 0.58
CA ASP A 80 -1.93 21.41 1.46
C ASP A 80 -3.04 21.22 2.52
N SER A 81 -4.00 20.32 2.25
CA SER A 81 -5.05 19.91 3.18
C SER A 81 -4.59 18.88 4.24
N GLY A 82 -3.38 18.33 4.15
CA GLY A 82 -2.87 17.28 5.03
C GLY A 82 -3.31 15.86 4.63
N GLU A 83 -3.80 15.67 3.40
CA GLU A 83 -4.13 14.35 2.85
C GLU A 83 -2.90 13.71 2.24
N ASN A 84 -2.65 12.44 2.52
CA ASN A 84 -1.61 11.69 1.80
C ASN A 84 -2.21 11.06 0.54
N VAL A 85 -1.62 11.37 -0.60
CA VAL A 85 -2.01 10.84 -1.91
C VAL A 85 -0.89 9.99 -2.47
N PHE A 86 -1.20 8.71 -2.68
CA PHE A 86 -0.37 7.80 -3.46
C PHE A 86 -0.55 8.10 -4.95
N GLU A 87 0.55 8.18 -5.68
CA GLU A 87 0.57 8.35 -7.14
C GLU A 87 1.52 7.34 -7.80
N LEU A 88 0.96 6.54 -8.71
CA LEU A 88 1.71 5.69 -9.64
C LEU A 88 1.58 6.27 -11.06
N THR A 89 2.69 6.73 -11.62
CA THR A 89 2.74 7.25 -12.99
C THR A 89 3.04 6.11 -13.96
N LEU A 90 2.35 6.14 -15.09
CA LEU A 90 2.44 5.12 -16.13
C LEU A 90 3.05 5.71 -17.40
N THR A 91 3.82 4.91 -18.15
CA THR A 91 4.48 5.35 -19.38
C THR A 91 3.50 5.86 -20.44
N ASN A 92 2.33 5.22 -20.54
CA ASN A 92 1.25 5.57 -21.45
C ASN A 92 -0.09 5.35 -20.76
N GLY A 93 -0.60 6.40 -20.11
CA GLY A 93 -1.91 6.38 -19.46
C GLY A 93 -2.02 7.44 -18.38
N ASP A 94 -3.23 7.56 -17.80
CA ASP A 94 -3.44 8.44 -16.66
C ASP A 94 -2.74 7.89 -15.42
N PRO A 95 -2.12 8.75 -14.59
CA PRO A 95 -1.56 8.33 -13.33
C PRO A 95 -2.65 7.77 -12.41
N ILE A 96 -2.32 6.72 -11.68
CA ILE A 96 -3.20 6.15 -10.67
C ILE A 96 -3.02 6.95 -9.39
N LYS A 97 -4.01 7.79 -9.06
CA LYS A 97 -4.04 8.57 -7.83
C LYS A 97 -5.01 7.97 -6.82
N VAL A 98 -4.55 7.81 -5.58
CA VAL A 98 -5.34 7.28 -4.48
C VAL A 98 -5.09 8.11 -3.24
N LYS A 99 -6.13 8.78 -2.74
CA LYS A 99 -6.10 9.36 -1.41
C LYS A 99 -6.07 8.24 -0.37
N VAL A 100 -5.02 8.18 0.45
CA VAL A 100 -4.79 7.14 1.45
C VAL A 100 -5.26 7.57 2.83
N THR A 101 -5.06 8.84 3.18
CA THR A 101 -5.55 9.43 4.44
C THR A 101 -6.45 10.61 4.18
N ASP A 102 -7.32 10.88 5.15
CA ASP A 102 -8.08 12.11 5.20
C ASP A 102 -7.31 13.25 5.86
N PRO A 103 -7.73 14.50 5.64
CA PRO A 103 -7.19 15.60 6.41
C PRO A 103 -7.57 15.43 7.90
N PRO A 104 -6.75 15.94 8.83
CA PRO A 104 -7.17 16.15 10.20
C PRO A 104 -8.48 16.95 10.19
N THR A 105 -9.46 16.57 11.01
CA THR A 105 -10.78 17.24 11.01
C THR A 105 -10.94 18.03 12.29
N ASP A 106 -11.32 19.30 12.19
CA ASP A 106 -11.46 20.25 13.30
C ASP A 106 -12.66 19.98 14.24
N VAL A 107 -13.44 18.92 14.03
CA VAL A 107 -14.77 18.79 14.65
C VAL A 107 -14.87 17.55 15.55
N THR A 108 -14.62 17.76 16.84
CA THR A 108 -15.22 17.04 18.01
C THR A 108 -15.08 15.51 18.14
N GLU A 109 -14.10 14.87 17.51
CA GLU A 109 -13.73 13.49 17.86
C GLU A 109 -12.46 13.56 18.71
N THR A 110 -12.64 13.52 20.04
CA THR A 110 -11.62 13.51 21.11
C THR A 110 -10.20 13.76 20.64
N GLU A 111 -9.70 14.99 20.87
CA GLU A 111 -8.31 15.41 20.75
C GLU A 111 -7.34 14.23 20.76
N ASP A 112 -7.01 13.72 19.57
CA ASP A 112 -5.91 12.78 19.48
C ASP A 112 -4.68 13.57 19.93
N LYS A 113 -4.07 13.15 21.03
CA LYS A 113 -2.90 13.83 21.60
C LYS A 113 -1.73 13.86 20.61
N ASP A 114 -1.80 13.03 19.57
CA ASP A 114 -0.79 12.93 18.51
C ASP A 114 -1.45 12.68 17.13
N PRO A 115 -2.05 13.70 16.49
CA PRO A 115 -2.70 13.55 15.19
C PRO A 115 -1.74 13.10 14.09
N GLN A 116 -0.48 13.55 14.18
CA GLN A 116 0.59 13.18 13.24
C GLN A 116 0.96 11.71 13.39
N GLY A 117 1.11 11.22 14.61
CA GLY A 117 1.34 9.79 14.87
C GLY A 117 0.18 8.91 14.44
N ALA A 118 -1.07 9.34 14.58
CA ALA A 118 -2.23 8.61 14.09
C ALA A 118 -2.24 8.50 12.55
N SER A 119 -1.91 9.60 11.85
CA SER A 119 -1.72 9.60 10.40
C SER A 119 -0.61 8.63 9.98
N GLN A 120 0.55 8.69 10.62
CA GLN A 120 1.66 7.79 10.31
C GLN A 120 1.31 6.31 10.54
N ARG A 121 0.61 5.99 11.63
CA ARG A 121 0.13 4.62 11.91
C ARG A 121 -0.90 4.16 10.88
N THR A 122 -1.76 5.08 10.43
CA THR A 122 -2.73 4.82 9.38
C THR A 122 -2.02 4.47 8.08
N LEU A 123 -1.03 5.25 7.66
CA LEU A 123 -0.21 4.97 6.46
C LEU A 123 0.50 3.62 6.55
N ASN A 124 1.12 3.32 7.70
CA ASN A 124 1.80 2.05 7.92
C ASN A 124 0.84 0.86 7.82
N THR A 125 -0.40 1.04 8.26
CA THR A 125 -1.42 -0.01 8.22
C THR A 125 -2.12 -0.11 6.86
N ALA A 126 -2.13 0.98 6.08
CA ALA A 126 -2.74 1.04 4.76
C ALA A 126 -1.99 0.21 3.68
N GLY A 127 -0.94 -0.53 4.07
CA GLY A 127 -0.11 -1.31 3.16
C GLY A 127 0.88 -0.46 2.35
N LEU A 128 0.93 0.85 2.60
CA LEU A 128 1.66 1.81 1.76
C LEU A 128 3.17 1.57 1.76
N GLY A 129 3.76 1.25 2.90
CA GLY A 129 5.21 0.98 2.99
C GLY A 129 5.64 -0.19 2.11
N ASN A 130 4.93 -1.33 2.18
CA ASN A 130 5.21 -2.48 1.32
C ASN A 130 4.89 -2.16 -0.15
N ALA A 131 3.81 -1.42 -0.42
CA ALA A 131 3.45 -1.04 -1.78
C ALA A 131 4.50 -0.13 -2.43
N LEU A 132 5.04 0.84 -1.70
CA LEU A 132 6.13 1.69 -2.17
C LEU A 132 7.37 0.86 -2.46
N HIS A 133 7.85 0.07 -1.51
CA HIS A 133 9.01 -0.80 -1.70
C HIS A 133 8.92 -1.66 -2.97
N VAL A 134 7.78 -2.32 -3.16
CA VAL A 134 7.55 -3.17 -4.34
C VAL A 134 7.45 -2.36 -5.63
N LEU A 135 6.64 -1.30 -5.64
CA LEU A 135 6.30 -0.59 -6.88
C LEU A 135 7.41 0.38 -7.31
N GLU A 136 8.12 1.01 -6.37
CA GLU A 136 9.33 1.79 -6.63
C GLU A 136 10.43 0.90 -7.20
N GLY A 137 10.62 -0.29 -6.61
CA GLY A 137 11.53 -1.29 -7.13
C GLY A 137 11.20 -1.73 -8.55
N VAL A 138 9.91 -1.97 -8.84
CA VAL A 138 9.46 -2.24 -10.21
C VAL A 138 9.70 -1.05 -11.14
N ALA A 139 9.45 0.19 -10.70
CA ALA A 139 9.68 1.37 -11.53
C ALA A 139 11.18 1.58 -11.84
N ALA A 140 12.07 1.25 -10.90
CA ALA A 140 13.51 1.41 -11.05
C ALA A 140 14.17 0.24 -11.80
N GLU A 141 13.79 -0.99 -11.50
CA GLU A 141 14.50 -2.21 -11.91
C GLU A 141 13.64 -3.12 -12.81
N GLY A 142 12.38 -2.78 -13.02
CA GLY A 142 11.46 -3.54 -13.88
C GLY A 142 11.24 -4.97 -13.37
N LYS A 143 11.33 -5.93 -14.31
CA LYS A 143 11.12 -7.36 -14.01
C LYS A 143 12.23 -7.97 -13.14
N GLU A 144 13.44 -7.43 -13.24
CA GLU A 144 14.62 -7.96 -12.53
C GLU A 144 14.51 -7.75 -11.01
N TRP A 145 13.71 -6.77 -10.57
CA TRP A 145 13.41 -6.53 -9.16
C TRP A 145 13.02 -7.81 -8.40
N ILE A 146 12.23 -8.70 -9.01
CA ILE A 146 11.81 -9.96 -8.37
C ILE A 146 13.01 -10.87 -8.06
N ALA A 147 14.01 -10.89 -8.93
CA ALA A 147 15.20 -11.68 -8.71
C ALA A 147 16.07 -11.07 -7.61
N PHE A 148 16.23 -9.75 -7.61
CA PHE A 148 16.97 -9.02 -6.58
C PHE A 148 16.30 -9.13 -5.21
N GLU A 149 14.98 -9.01 -5.14
CA GLU A 149 14.24 -9.11 -3.88
C GLU A 149 14.40 -10.50 -3.24
N ARG A 150 14.32 -11.57 -4.04
CA ARG A 150 14.58 -12.93 -3.55
C ARG A 150 16.00 -13.13 -3.04
N GLN A 151 16.98 -12.40 -3.58
CA GLN A 151 18.34 -12.42 -3.06
C GLN A 151 18.43 -11.66 -1.74
N ARG A 152 17.77 -10.50 -1.64
CA ARG A 152 17.69 -9.69 -0.41
C ARG A 152 17.03 -10.46 0.73
N GLU A 153 15.98 -11.25 0.48
CA GLU A 153 15.34 -12.09 1.51
C GLU A 153 16.23 -13.24 2.01
N LYS A 154 17.12 -13.78 1.16
CA LYS A 154 18.01 -14.89 1.53
C LYS A 154 19.15 -14.47 2.44
N LEU A 155 19.61 -13.21 2.36
CA LEU A 155 20.73 -12.70 3.13
C LEU A 155 20.42 -12.64 4.65
N PRO A 156 19.29 -12.06 5.11
CA PRO A 156 18.89 -12.09 6.52
C PRO A 156 18.72 -13.50 7.07
N LEU A 157 18.17 -14.43 6.29
CA LEU A 157 17.99 -15.82 6.73
C LEU A 157 19.33 -16.54 6.95
N ALA A 158 20.32 -16.27 6.09
CA ALA A 158 21.67 -16.80 6.26
C ALA A 158 22.36 -16.21 7.50
N GLU A 159 22.20 -14.91 7.75
CA GLU A 159 22.74 -14.25 8.94
C GLU A 159 22.06 -14.73 10.24
N VAL A 160 20.74 -14.85 10.25
CA VAL A 160 19.97 -15.39 11.39
C VAL A 160 20.37 -16.84 11.66
N SER A 161 20.48 -17.68 10.62
CA SER A 161 20.94 -19.06 10.76
C SER A 161 22.36 -19.14 11.36
N LYS A 162 23.26 -18.27 10.91
CA LYS A 162 24.62 -18.17 11.44
C LYS A 162 24.64 -17.73 12.92
N ALA A 163 23.81 -16.75 13.29
CA ALA A 163 23.69 -16.27 14.66
C ALA A 163 23.10 -17.35 15.59
N VAL A 164 22.08 -18.08 15.13
CA VAL A 164 21.49 -19.21 15.88
C VAL A 164 22.53 -20.30 16.12
N ASN A 165 23.30 -20.69 15.11
CA ASN A 165 24.33 -21.73 15.27
C ASN A 165 25.44 -21.31 16.25
N ALA A 166 25.76 -20.02 16.32
CA ALA A 166 26.74 -19.49 17.29
C ALA A 166 26.25 -19.48 18.75
N ILE A 167 24.93 -19.62 18.99
CA ILE A 167 24.36 -19.70 20.34
C ILE A 167 24.35 -21.14 20.88
N PHE A 168 24.33 -22.13 19.98
CA PHE A 168 24.27 -23.57 20.33
C PHE A 168 25.62 -24.28 20.24
N THR A 169 26.74 -23.54 20.19
CA THR A 169 28.12 -24.06 20.25
C THR A 169 28.83 -23.46 21.46
#